data_AF-A0A7S0MHJ6-F1
#
_entry.id   AF-A0A7S0MHJ6-F1
#
_cell.length_a   1.000
_cell.length_b   1.000
_cell.length_c   1.000
_cell.angle_alpha   90.00
_cell.angle_beta   90.00
_cell.angle_gamma   90.00
#
_symmetry.space_group_name_H-M   'P 1'
#
loop_
_entity.id
_entity.type
_entity.pdbx_description
1 polymer ?
#
loop_
_entity_poly.entity_id
_entity_poly.type
_entity_poly.pdbx_seq_one_letter_code
_entity_poly.pdbx_strand_id
1 'polypeptide(L)'
;FQHFQEFKNRIGAIGPSRDKWFADPAARDQICVNILHAADLSNPCRMFEMAHRWARLVLREFFAQGDLEVKCGLPVSPMCSRDTTLLAASQIGFINFVILPYFKVMGEVLPEVQMLVRQVEANLHRWQSLEKRRPAVFTTPGPEPSGSACEG
;
A
#
# COMPACT_ATOMS: atom_id res chain seq x y z
N PHE A 1 2.52 -8.40 -10.87
CA PHE A 1 3.95 -8.47 -10.47
C PHE A 1 4.88 -9.02 -11.55
N GLN A 2 4.45 -9.90 -12.46
CA GLN A 2 5.29 -10.42 -13.55
C GLN A 2 5.92 -9.31 -14.41
N HIS A 3 5.12 -8.35 -14.89
CA HIS A 3 5.61 -7.22 -15.70
C HIS A 3 6.64 -6.33 -14.99
N PHE A 4 6.55 -6.21 -13.66
CA PHE A 4 7.53 -5.46 -12.88
C PHE A 4 8.88 -6.18 -12.79
N GLN A 5 8.88 -7.52 -12.71
CA GLN A 5 10.12 -8.29 -12.75
C GLN A 5 10.76 -8.27 -14.13
N GLU A 6 9.96 -8.35 -15.20
CA GLU A 6 10.44 -8.17 -16.57
C GLU A 6 11.09 -6.79 -16.76
N PHE A 7 10.52 -5.75 -16.16
CA PHE A 7 11.09 -4.39 -16.18
C PHE A 7 12.45 -4.34 -15.46
N LYS A 8 12.54 -4.91 -14.24
CA LYS A 8 13.81 -5.00 -13.50
C LYS A 8 14.88 -5.78 -14.27
N ASN A 9 14.51 -6.90 -14.88
CA ASN A 9 15.42 -7.70 -15.68
C ASN A 9 15.96 -6.89 -16.87
N ARG A 10 15.11 -6.12 -17.55
CA ARG A 10 15.54 -5.26 -18.65
C ARG A 10 16.49 -4.15 -18.18
N ILE A 11 16.24 -3.52 -17.02
CA ILE A 11 17.19 -2.54 -16.44
C ILE A 11 18.56 -3.18 -16.26
N GLY A 12 18.63 -4.41 -15.74
CA GLY A 12 19.88 -5.15 -15.63
C GLY A 12 20.58 -5.43 -16.97
N ALA A 13 19.81 -5.65 -18.03
CA ALA A 13 20.34 -5.99 -19.36
C ALA A 13 20.83 -4.77 -20.17
N ILE A 14 20.03 -3.69 -20.24
CA ILE A 14 20.37 -2.52 -21.07
C ILE A 14 20.95 -1.35 -20.27
N GLY A 15 20.89 -1.43 -18.94
CA GLY A 15 21.28 -0.39 -18.00
C GLY A 15 20.20 0.69 -17.81
N PRO A 16 20.40 1.62 -16.86
CA PRO A 16 19.40 2.66 -16.52
C PRO A 16 19.42 3.89 -17.44
N SER A 17 20.32 3.94 -18.43
CA SER A 17 20.46 5.12 -19.30
C SER A 17 19.19 5.38 -20.09
N ARG A 18 18.56 6.54 -19.86
CA ARG A 18 17.36 6.98 -20.58
C ARG A 18 17.53 6.86 -22.09
N ASP A 19 18.64 7.33 -22.65
CA ASP A 19 18.86 7.28 -24.10
C ASP A 19 18.80 5.85 -24.66
N LYS A 20 19.32 4.86 -23.93
CA LYS A 20 19.23 3.44 -24.31
C LYS A 20 17.79 2.93 -24.28
N TRP A 21 17.01 3.33 -23.28
CA TRP A 21 15.61 2.94 -23.14
C TRP A 21 14.72 3.51 -24.25
N PHE A 22 14.97 4.74 -24.69
CA PHE A 22 14.16 5.39 -25.72
C PHE A 22 14.61 5.03 -27.15
N ALA A 23 15.85 4.53 -27.31
CA ALA A 23 16.38 4.01 -28.58
C ALA A 23 15.86 2.62 -28.94
N ASP A 24 15.61 1.73 -27.97
CA ASP A 24 15.00 0.41 -28.18
C ASP A 24 13.47 0.52 -28.17
N PRO A 25 12.75 0.23 -29.28
CA PRO A 25 11.29 0.29 -29.32
C PRO A 25 10.60 -0.56 -28.24
N ALA A 26 11.12 -1.76 -27.93
CA ALA A 26 10.51 -2.63 -26.93
C ALA A 26 10.73 -2.09 -25.51
N ALA A 27 11.90 -1.53 -25.22
CA ALA A 27 12.17 -0.85 -23.96
C ALA A 27 11.30 0.41 -23.80
N ARG A 28 11.11 1.17 -24.88
CA ARG A 28 10.27 2.36 -24.92
C ARG A 28 8.80 2.02 -24.64
N ASP A 29 8.26 0.98 -25.27
CA ASP A 29 6.89 0.55 -25.03
C ASP A 29 6.71 0.07 -23.58
N GLN A 30 7.70 -0.67 -23.06
CA GLN A 30 7.69 -1.13 -21.68
C GLN A 30 7.74 0.03 -20.66
N ILE A 31 8.56 1.06 -20.88
CA ILE A 31 8.59 2.22 -19.97
C ILE A 31 7.27 3.01 -20.04
N CYS A 32 6.64 3.14 -21.20
CA CYS A 32 5.31 3.77 -21.32
C CYS A 32 4.25 3.03 -20.51
N VAL A 33 4.19 1.70 -20.61
CA VAL A 33 3.27 0.88 -19.80
C VAL A 33 3.53 1.06 -18.30
N ASN A 34 4.81 1.12 -17.90
CA ASN A 34 5.16 1.34 -16.49
C ASN A 34 4.83 2.76 -16.03
N ILE A 35 4.96 3.79 -16.86
CA ILE A 35 4.52 5.15 -16.51
C ILE A 35 3.01 5.18 -16.27
N LEU A 36 2.23 4.52 -17.14
CA LEU A 36 0.77 4.43 -16.98
C LEU A 36 0.41 3.70 -15.68
N HIS A 37 1.10 2.61 -15.35
CA HIS A 37 0.88 1.89 -14.11
C HIS A 37 1.32 2.71 -12.87
N ALA A 38 2.41 3.47 -12.96
CA ALA A 38 2.82 4.40 -11.92
C ALA A 38 1.74 5.47 -11.67
N ALA A 39 1.05 5.94 -12.71
CA ALA A 39 -0.01 6.92 -12.57
C ALA A 39 -1.19 6.38 -11.74
N ASP A 40 -1.59 5.13 -12.00
CA ASP A 40 -2.63 4.41 -11.25
C ASP A 40 -2.24 4.21 -9.77
N LEU A 41 -0.97 3.89 -9.51
CA LEU A 41 -0.44 3.69 -8.16
C LEU A 41 0.02 5.00 -7.47
N SER A 42 -0.15 6.18 -8.08
CA SER A 42 0.50 7.42 -7.64
C SER A 42 -0.08 8.05 -6.37
N ASN A 43 -1.21 7.55 -5.85
CA ASN A 43 -1.90 8.16 -4.70
C ASN A 43 -1.02 8.33 -3.45
N PRO A 44 -0.20 7.33 -3.04
CA PRO A 44 0.70 7.48 -1.89
C PRO A 44 1.87 8.43 -2.14
N CYS A 45 2.12 8.83 -3.39
CA CYS A 45 3.16 9.79 -3.79
C CYS A 45 2.69 11.24 -3.72
N ARG A 46 1.41 11.51 -3.43
CA ARG A 46 0.86 12.87 -3.29
C ARG A 46 1.24 13.46 -1.93
N MET A 47 1.01 14.76 -1.74
CA MET A 47 1.05 15.35 -0.39
C MET A 47 0.14 14.56 0.55
N PHE A 48 0.59 14.40 1.80
CA PHE A 48 -0.04 13.48 2.75
C PHE A 48 -1.56 13.66 2.89
N GLU A 49 -2.08 14.89 2.89
CA GLU A 49 -3.53 15.13 3.03
C GLU A 49 -4.33 14.48 1.89
N MET A 50 -3.78 14.51 0.67
CA MET A 50 -4.38 13.83 -0.48
C MET A 50 -4.18 12.31 -0.41
N ALA A 51 -2.97 11.86 -0.07
CA ALA A 51 -2.68 10.43 0.08
C ALA A 51 -3.59 9.79 1.15
N HIS A 52 -3.78 10.46 2.29
CA HIS A 52 -4.65 10.06 3.38
C HIS A 52 -6.12 10.03 2.95
N ARG A 53 -6.59 11.05 2.21
CA ARG A 53 -7.95 11.07 1.66
C ARG A 53 -8.20 9.87 0.74
N TRP A 54 -7.29 9.60 -0.20
CA TRP A 54 -7.41 8.47 -1.12
C TRP A 54 -7.37 7.12 -0.39
N ALA A 55 -6.45 6.95 0.57
CA ALA A 55 -6.39 5.75 1.40
C ALA A 55 -7.72 5.45 2.11
N ARG A 56 -8.37 6.49 2.67
CA ARG A 56 -9.69 6.36 3.28
C ARG A 56 -10.78 5.97 2.29
N LEU A 57 -10.75 6.51 1.08
CA LEU A 57 -11.76 6.20 0.05
C LEU A 57 -11.64 4.74 -0.40
N VAL A 58 -10.41 4.26 -0.63
CA VAL A 58 -10.15 2.86 -1.01
C VAL A 58 -10.57 1.90 0.10
N LEU A 59 -10.21 2.16 1.36
CA LEU A 59 -10.66 1.27 2.44
C LEU A 59 -12.17 1.31 2.64
N ARG A 60 -12.83 2.44 2.41
CA ARG A 60 -14.31 2.49 2.44
C ARG A 60 -14.91 1.57 1.38
N GLU A 61 -14.32 1.53 0.18
CA GLU A 61 -14.75 0.62 -0.88
C GLU A 61 -14.50 -0.85 -0.50
N PHE A 62 -13.32 -1.17 0.02
CA PHE A 62 -13.00 -2.53 0.49
C PHE A 62 -13.93 -2.99 1.61
N PHE A 63 -14.26 -2.10 2.55
CA PHE A 63 -15.19 -2.45 3.63
C PHE A 63 -16.62 -2.63 3.13
N ALA A 64 -17.04 -1.85 2.13
CA ALA A 64 -18.33 -2.08 1.49
C ALA A 64 -18.38 -3.44 0.77
N GLN A 65 -17.28 -3.83 0.11
CA GLN A 65 -17.15 -5.17 -0.45
C GLN A 65 -17.22 -6.25 0.63
N GLY A 66 -16.47 -6.11 1.73
CA GLY A 66 -16.48 -7.08 2.83
C GLY A 66 -17.85 -7.25 3.48
N ASP A 67 -18.60 -6.15 3.67
CA ASP A 67 -19.97 -6.20 4.20
C ASP A 67 -20.91 -6.97 3.24
N LEU A 68 -20.71 -6.85 1.92
CA LEU A 68 -21.48 -7.60 0.93
C LEU A 68 -21.09 -9.08 0.92
N GLU A 69 -19.79 -9.40 1.05
CA GLU A 69 -19.30 -10.78 1.16
C GLU A 69 -19.95 -11.48 2.36
N VAL A 70 -20.00 -10.82 3.54
CA VAL A 70 -20.70 -11.36 4.72
C VAL A 70 -22.19 -11.60 4.44
N LYS A 71 -22.89 -10.64 3.83
CA LYS A 71 -24.32 -10.77 3.51
C LYS A 71 -24.60 -11.91 2.54
N CYS A 72 -23.68 -12.18 1.63
CA CYS A 72 -23.77 -13.27 0.66
C CYS A 72 -23.29 -14.63 1.21
N GLY A 73 -22.84 -14.70 2.48
CA GLY A 73 -22.28 -15.93 3.06
C GLY A 73 -20.93 -16.33 2.47
N LEU A 74 -20.19 -15.37 1.90
CA LEU A 74 -18.87 -15.59 1.31
C LEU A 74 -17.76 -15.31 2.35
N PRO A 75 -16.58 -15.95 2.22
CA PRO A 75 -15.40 -15.55 2.98
C PRO A 75 -15.04 -14.09 2.67
N VAL A 76 -14.75 -13.30 3.72
CA VAL A 76 -14.35 -11.91 3.56
C VAL A 76 -12.94 -11.84 2.96
N SER A 77 -12.80 -11.07 1.89
CA SER A 77 -11.54 -10.88 1.19
C SER A 77 -10.49 -10.20 2.09
N PRO A 78 -9.19 -10.46 1.87
CA PRO A 78 -8.13 -9.75 2.58
C PRO A 78 -8.32 -8.23 2.52
N MET A 79 -8.04 -7.53 3.63
CA MET A 79 -8.20 -6.08 3.76
C MET A 79 -9.64 -5.54 3.69
N CYS A 80 -10.64 -6.39 3.45
CA CYS A 80 -12.04 -5.99 3.31
C CYS A 80 -12.82 -6.03 4.64
N SER A 81 -12.25 -6.57 5.71
CA SER A 81 -12.87 -6.51 7.04
C SER A 81 -12.52 -5.20 7.76
N ARG A 82 -13.56 -4.42 8.09
CA ARG A 82 -13.45 -3.18 8.88
C ARG A 82 -13.02 -3.41 10.34
N ASP A 83 -13.19 -4.62 10.85
CA ASP A 83 -12.88 -4.96 12.24
C ASP A 83 -11.39 -5.26 12.45
N THR A 84 -10.73 -5.76 11.40
CA THR A 84 -9.32 -6.18 11.46
C THR A 84 -8.39 -5.25 10.68
N THR A 85 -8.90 -4.53 9.68
CA THR A 85 -8.07 -3.69 8.81
C THR A 85 -7.91 -2.29 9.36
N LEU A 86 -6.67 -1.94 9.65
CA LEU A 86 -6.31 -0.62 10.19
C LEU A 86 -5.77 0.28 9.09
N LEU A 87 -6.29 1.51 9.01
CA LEU A 87 -5.88 2.47 7.98
C LEU A 87 -4.36 2.66 7.95
N ALA A 88 -3.74 3.05 9.06
CA ALA A 88 -2.29 3.32 9.08
C ALA A 88 -1.45 2.07 8.74
N ALA A 89 -1.72 0.93 9.39
CA ALA A 89 -0.99 -0.32 9.15
C ALA A 89 -1.12 -0.79 7.70
N SER A 90 -2.33 -0.69 7.11
CA SER A 90 -2.58 -1.04 5.71
C SER A 90 -1.73 -0.22 4.75
N GLN A 91 -1.62 1.10 4.98
CA GLN A 91 -0.86 1.99 4.12
C GLN A 91 0.65 1.79 4.30
N ILE A 92 1.12 1.52 5.52
CA ILE A 92 2.53 1.17 5.79
C ILE A 92 2.91 -0.08 5.02
N GLY A 93 2.09 -1.14 5.09
CA GLY A 93 2.31 -2.37 4.34
C GLY A 93 2.32 -2.11 2.83
N PHE A 94 1.30 -1.44 2.31
CA PHE A 94 1.20 -1.13 0.88
C PHE A 94 2.39 -0.31 0.37
N ILE A 95 2.82 0.70 1.15
CA ILE A 95 3.97 1.53 0.80
C ILE A 95 5.26 0.71 0.76
N ASN A 96 5.52 -0.10 1.78
CA ASN A 96 6.76 -0.87 1.89
C ASN A 96 6.88 -1.98 0.85
N PHE A 97 5.77 -2.67 0.56
CA PHE A 97 5.82 -3.87 -0.28
C PHE A 97 5.48 -3.61 -1.75
N VAL A 98 4.78 -2.52 -2.07
CA VAL A 98 4.35 -2.21 -3.44
C VAL A 98 4.96 -0.89 -3.91
N ILE A 99 4.65 0.21 -3.23
CA ILE A 99 4.95 1.56 -3.76
C ILE A 99 6.44 1.87 -3.77
N LEU A 100 7.13 1.76 -2.64
CA LEU A 100 8.56 2.09 -2.58
C LEU A 100 9.40 1.21 -3.52
N PRO A 101 9.24 -0.13 -3.54
CA PRO A 101 9.94 -0.96 -4.51
C PRO A 101 9.68 -0.53 -5.96
N TYR A 102 8.42 -0.23 -6.31
CA TYR A 102 8.04 0.16 -7.66
C TYR A 102 8.67 1.49 -8.10
N PHE A 103 8.47 2.55 -7.30
CA PHE A 103 8.94 3.88 -7.64
C PHE A 103 10.47 4.03 -7.55
N LYS A 104 11.15 3.25 -6.69
CA LYS A 104 12.63 3.23 -6.65
C LYS A 104 13.23 2.70 -7.94
N VAL A 105 12.70 1.59 -8.45
CA VAL A 105 13.14 1.01 -9.74
C VAL A 105 12.83 1.95 -10.91
N MET A 106 11.65 2.55 -10.93
CA MET A 106 11.32 3.58 -11.94
C MET A 106 12.30 4.76 -11.90
N GLY A 107 12.72 5.16 -10.70
CA GLY A 107 13.69 6.23 -10.49
C GLY A 107 15.12 5.92 -10.92
N GLU A 108 15.45 4.66 -11.22
CA GLU A 108 16.73 4.31 -11.83
C GLU A 108 16.79 4.78 -13.29
N VAL A 109 15.70 4.62 -14.04
CA VAL A 109 15.60 4.99 -15.47
C VAL A 109 15.15 6.45 -15.65
N LEU A 110 14.22 6.90 -14.81
CA LEU A 110 13.65 8.24 -14.83
C LEU A 110 13.98 8.99 -13.53
N PRO A 111 15.18 9.61 -13.43
CA PRO A 111 15.63 10.36 -12.25
C PRO A 111 14.61 11.32 -11.63
N GLU A 112 13.71 11.91 -12.43
CA GLU A 112 12.64 12.80 -11.98
C GLU A 112 11.71 12.10 -10.97
N VAL A 113 11.52 10.78 -11.09
CA VAL A 113 10.72 9.97 -10.18
C VAL A 113 11.30 9.93 -8.76
N GLN A 114 12.58 10.22 -8.56
CA GLN A 114 13.20 10.27 -7.22
C GLN A 114 12.53 11.30 -6.30
N MET A 115 11.91 12.35 -6.85
CA MET A 115 11.12 13.28 -6.04
C MET A 115 9.88 12.63 -5.44
N LEU A 116 9.25 11.70 -6.19
CA LEU A 116 8.10 10.94 -5.71
C LEU A 116 8.52 9.93 -4.64
N VAL A 117 9.68 9.28 -4.82
CA VAL A 117 10.24 8.37 -3.80
C VAL A 117 10.41 9.09 -2.47
N ARG A 118 11.03 10.29 -2.46
CA ARG A 118 11.19 11.10 -1.24
C ARG A 118 9.85 11.47 -0.61
N GLN A 119 8.86 11.83 -1.44
CA GLN A 119 7.51 12.15 -0.94
C GLN A 119 6.82 10.94 -0.30
N VAL A 120 6.98 9.74 -0.88
CA VAL A 120 6.45 8.49 -0.31
C VAL A 120 7.13 8.16 1.01
N GLU A 121 8.46 8.31 1.11
CA GLU A 121 9.21 8.09 2.36
C GLU A 121 8.76 9.07 3.46
N ALA A 122 8.52 10.34 3.13
CA ALA A 122 7.95 11.30 4.06
C ALA A 122 6.53 10.90 4.52
N ASN A 123 5.68 10.43 3.60
CA ASN A 123 4.34 9.95 3.94
C ASN A 123 4.40 8.69 4.81
N LEU A 124 5.34 7.77 4.56
CA LEU A 124 5.55 6.58 5.35
C LEU A 124 5.85 6.93 6.81
N HIS A 125 6.74 7.90 7.05
CA HIS A 125 7.02 8.38 8.41
C HIS A 125 5.76 8.95 9.09
N ARG A 126 4.92 9.69 8.36
CA ARG A 126 3.64 10.20 8.90
C ARG A 126 2.68 9.07 9.26
N TRP A 127 2.55 8.05 8.41
CA TRP A 127 1.72 6.87 8.70
C TRP A 127 2.22 6.09 9.92
N GLN A 128 3.51 5.84 10.03
CA GLN A 128 4.13 5.20 11.20
C GLN A 128 3.90 6.01 12.48
N SER A 129 3.95 7.34 12.40
CA SER A 129 3.65 8.22 13.52
C SER A 129 2.18 8.11 13.95
N LEU A 130 1.24 8.00 13.00
CA LEU A 130 -0.18 7.79 13.30
C LEU A 130 -0.45 6.41 13.92
N GLU A 131 0.23 5.37 13.44
CA GLU A 131 0.13 4.03 13.99
C GLU A 131 0.58 3.98 15.45
N LYS A 132 1.73 4.60 15.77
CA LYS A 132 2.27 4.68 17.14
C LYS A 132 1.40 5.50 18.09
N ARG A 133 0.72 6.54 17.60
CA ARG A 133 -0.16 7.40 18.40
C ARG A 133 -1.52 6.77 18.68
N ARG A 134 -1.81 5.61 18.10
CA ARG A 134 -3.05 4.91 18.40
C ARG A 134 -3.03 4.50 19.88
N PRO A 135 -4.06 4.87 20.67
CA PRO A 135 -4.16 4.37 22.04
C PRO A 135 -4.17 2.85 21.99
N ALA A 136 -3.36 2.21 22.86
CA ALA A 136 -3.53 0.79 23.12
C ALA A 136 -4.98 0.58 23.51
N VAL A 137 -5.70 -0.27 22.77
CA VAL A 137 -7.06 -0.65 23.15
C VAL A 137 -6.92 -1.24 24.55
N PHE A 138 -7.45 -0.55 25.57
CA PHE A 138 -7.63 -1.16 26.88
C PHE A 138 -8.61 -2.30 26.68
N THR A 139 -8.08 -3.52 26.58
CA THR A 139 -8.90 -4.72 26.76
C THR A 139 -9.44 -4.62 28.18
N THR A 140 -10.72 -4.32 28.33
CA THR A 140 -11.40 -4.55 29.60
C THR A 140 -11.17 -6.01 29.98
N PRO A 141 -10.70 -6.32 31.20
CA PRO A 141 -10.65 -7.70 31.65
C PRO A 141 -12.05 -8.29 31.47
N GLY A 142 -12.14 -9.47 30.85
CA GLY A 142 -13.40 -10.19 30.73
C GLY A 142 -14.05 -10.35 32.12
N PRO A 143 -15.38 -10.48 32.19
CA PRO A 143 -16.05 -10.64 33.48
C PRO A 143 -15.41 -11.82 34.24
N GLU A 144 -15.01 -11.57 35.48
CA GLU A 144 -14.47 -12.60 36.36
C GLU A 144 -15.46 -13.78 36.43
N PRO A 145 -14.97 -15.03 36.40
CA PRO A 145 -15.85 -16.18 36.57
C PRO A 145 -16.56 -16.05 37.91
N SER A 146 -17.89 -15.99 37.86
CA SER A 146 -18.76 -15.99 39.03
C SER A 146 -18.39 -17.19 39.89
N GLY A 147 -17.71 -16.93 41.00
CA GLY A 147 -17.44 -17.91 42.03
C GLY A 147 -18.76 -18.42 42.57
N SER A 148 -19.15 -19.62 42.15
CA SER A 148 -20.17 -20.42 42.80
C SER A 148 -19.57 -20.97 44.10
N ALA A 149 -19.58 -20.14 45.14
CA ALA A 149 -19.51 -20.59 46.52
C ALA A 149 -20.90 -20.39 47.12
N CYS A 150 -21.71 -21.46 47.10
CA CYS A 150 -22.77 -21.65 48.08
C CYS A 150 -22.52 -23.00 48.74
N GLU A 151 -22.09 -22.92 50.00
CA GLU A 151 -22.05 -24.02 50.96
C GLU A 151 -23.47 -24.51 51.29
N GLY A 152 -23.56 -25.78 51.68
CA GLY A 152 -24.77 -26.45 52.21
C GLY A 152 -24.55 -27.94 52.37
#